data_AF-A0AAN1W0W3-F1
#
_entry.id   AF-A0AAN1W0W3-F1
#
_cell.length_a   1.000
_cell.length_b   1.000
_cell.length_c   1.000
_cell.angle_alpha   90.00
_cell.angle_beta   90.00
_cell.angle_gamma   90.00
#
_symmetry.space_group_name_H-M   'P 1'
#
loop_
_entity.id
_entity.type
_entity.pdbx_description
1 polymer ?
#
loop_
_entity_poly.entity_id
_entity_poly.type
_entity_poly.pdbx_seq_one_letter_code
_entity_poly.pdbx_strand_id
1 'polypeptide(L)'
;MEHEDTAATKGAANSIDAHIEFSFKGETYSLTSTLDLDRMLDKYIEPPSLHHVLAVEHGISTYSYLYEVMEVEEIEFDNPKGLAVQFLHDGVFDLEGFAAQRGDSQMLDSLQAIALREMGIENLEQHPKLKSALIQAYQLGMEA
;
A
#
# COMPACT_ATOMS: atom_id res chain seq x y z
N MET A 1 -20.23 -29.58 17.73
CA MET A 1 -19.12 -30.18 16.97
C MET A 1 -18.87 -29.20 15.85
N GLU A 2 -17.71 -28.56 15.90
CA GLU A 2 -17.42 -27.26 15.30
C GLU A 2 -17.44 -27.32 13.77
N HIS A 3 -18.10 -26.35 13.15
CA HIS A 3 -17.86 -26.02 11.76
C HIS A 3 -16.80 -24.93 11.73
N GLU A 4 -15.65 -25.34 11.26
CA GLU A 4 -14.41 -24.60 11.06
C GLU A 4 -14.66 -23.49 10.03
N ASP A 5 -14.70 -22.26 10.51
CA ASP A 5 -14.80 -21.06 9.70
C ASP A 5 -13.49 -20.91 8.92
N THR A 6 -13.56 -21.15 7.62
CA THR A 6 -12.43 -21.07 6.70
C THR A 6 -12.09 -19.60 6.47
N ALA A 7 -11.33 -19.01 7.39
CA ALA A 7 -10.73 -17.70 7.20
C ALA A 7 -9.72 -17.78 6.06
N ALA A 8 -10.15 -17.33 4.87
CA ALA A 8 -9.23 -16.92 3.83
C ALA A 8 -8.18 -16.00 4.45
N THR A 9 -6.91 -16.35 4.28
CA THR A 9 -5.76 -15.62 4.81
C THR A 9 -5.75 -14.22 4.21
N LYS A 10 -6.45 -13.27 4.82
CA LYS A 10 -6.26 -11.85 4.59
C LYS A 10 -4.78 -11.58 4.88
N GLY A 11 -4.01 -11.19 3.87
CA GLY A 11 -2.62 -10.81 4.04
C GLY A 11 -2.48 -9.88 5.25
N ALA A 12 -1.39 -10.03 6.01
CA ALA A 12 -1.16 -9.19 7.18
C ALA A 12 -1.34 -7.71 6.81
N ALA A 13 -2.10 -6.97 7.64
CA ALA A 13 -2.38 -5.56 7.38
C ALA A 13 -1.06 -4.78 7.20
N ASN A 14 -0.92 -4.09 6.08
CA ASN A 14 0.29 -3.34 5.76
C ASN A 14 0.21 -1.95 6.39
N SER A 15 1.12 -1.66 7.32
CA SER A 15 1.17 -0.36 7.98
C SER A 15 2.59 0.10 8.24
N ILE A 16 2.76 1.41 8.41
CA ILE A 16 4.02 2.04 8.81
C ILE A 16 3.73 3.27 9.67
N ASP A 17 4.54 3.52 10.68
CA ASP A 17 4.44 4.74 11.48
C ASP A 17 5.26 5.84 10.80
N ALA A 18 4.69 7.04 10.70
CA ALA A 18 5.26 8.18 10.02
C ALA A 18 5.28 9.39 10.96
N HIS A 19 6.42 10.05 11.04
CA HIS A 19 6.69 11.17 11.93
C HIS A 19 7.30 12.32 11.12
N ILE A 20 6.85 13.55 11.38
CA ILE A 20 7.43 14.74 10.76
C ILE A 20 7.44 15.88 11.77
N GLU A 21 8.60 16.51 11.93
CA GLU A 21 8.79 17.67 12.78
C GLU A 21 9.24 18.86 11.92
N PHE A 22 8.58 20.01 12.07
CA PHE A 22 8.89 21.21 11.32
C PHE A 22 8.46 22.47 12.05
N SER A 23 9.04 23.62 11.70
CA SER A 23 8.73 24.90 12.36
C SER A 23 8.14 25.91 11.39
N PHE A 24 6.99 26.49 11.74
CA PHE A 24 6.30 27.50 10.95
C PHE A 24 5.87 28.67 11.83
N LYS A 25 6.25 29.88 11.44
CA LYS A 25 5.90 31.13 12.16
C LYS A 25 6.25 31.13 13.66
N GLY A 26 7.34 30.46 14.04
CA GLY A 26 7.79 30.39 15.43
C GLY A 26 7.07 29.34 16.28
N GLU A 27 6.22 28.51 15.67
CA GLU A 27 5.61 27.34 16.28
C GLU A 27 6.24 26.07 15.71
N THR A 28 6.53 25.09 16.57
CA THR A 28 7.00 23.76 16.16
C THR A 28 5.82 22.81 16.10
N TYR A 29 5.70 22.13 14.96
CA TYR A 29 4.70 21.13 14.65
C TYR A 29 5.39 19.76 14.69
N SER A 30 4.78 18.81 15.39
CA SER A 30 5.23 17.41 15.45
C SER A 30 4.03 16.53 15.12
N LEU A 31 3.97 16.02 13.90
CA LEU A 31 2.87 15.18 13.43
C LEU A 31 3.30 13.72 13.50
N THR A 32 2.34 12.84 13.83
CA THR A 32 2.56 11.40 13.89
C THR A 32 1.30 10.68 13.47
N SER A 33 1.45 9.67 12.61
CA SER A 33 0.35 8.82 12.16
C SER A 33 0.84 7.39 11.93
N THR A 34 -0.01 6.40 12.25
CA THR A 34 0.13 5.04 11.72
C THR A 34 -0.63 4.96 10.40
N LEU A 35 0.09 4.87 9.29
CA LEU A 35 -0.50 4.82 7.96
C LEU A 35 -0.95 3.40 7.63
N ASP A 36 -2.24 3.22 7.33
CA ASP A 36 -2.78 1.99 6.70
C ASP A 36 -2.52 2.06 5.20
N LEU A 37 -1.44 1.41 4.76
CA LEU A 37 -0.93 1.50 3.39
C LEU A 37 -1.87 0.82 2.39
N ASP A 38 -2.57 -0.23 2.83
CA ASP A 38 -3.56 -0.91 1.99
C ASP A 38 -4.73 0.03 1.67
N ARG A 39 -5.32 0.61 2.72
CA ARG A 39 -6.43 1.54 2.58
C ARG A 39 -6.03 2.81 1.85
N MET A 40 -4.81 3.28 2.05
CA MET A 40 -4.25 4.42 1.33
C MET A 40 -4.25 4.13 -0.17
N LEU A 41 -3.63 3.04 -0.62
CA LEU A 41 -3.55 2.73 -2.05
C LEU A 41 -4.91 2.42 -2.69
N ASP A 42 -5.87 1.86 -1.94
CA ASP A 42 -7.23 1.63 -2.45
C ASP A 42 -8.03 2.93 -2.67
N LYS A 43 -7.65 4.02 -1.99
CA LYS A 43 -8.35 5.31 -2.05
C LYS A 43 -7.95 6.15 -3.25
N TYR A 44 -6.75 5.95 -3.80
CA TYR A 44 -6.20 6.79 -4.85
C TYR A 44 -5.91 5.97 -6.11
N ILE A 45 -6.20 6.56 -7.29
CA ILE A 45 -5.88 5.95 -8.59
C ILE A 45 -4.36 5.89 -8.79
N GLU A 46 -3.66 6.93 -8.31
CA GLU A 46 -2.20 7.02 -8.26
C GLU A 46 -1.76 7.27 -6.81
N PRO A 47 -0.66 6.66 -6.33
CA PRO A 47 -0.20 6.89 -4.96
C PRO A 47 0.08 8.38 -4.70
N PRO A 48 -0.55 9.01 -3.70
CA PRO A 48 -0.24 10.39 -3.34
C PRO A 48 1.14 10.45 -2.66
N SER A 49 1.70 11.67 -2.52
CA SER A 49 2.84 11.85 -1.62
C SER A 49 2.44 11.54 -0.16
N LEU A 50 3.37 11.02 0.63
CA LEU A 50 3.11 10.72 2.04
C LEU A 50 2.89 12.01 2.86
N HIS A 51 3.50 13.12 2.46
CA HIS A 51 3.20 14.45 3.00
C HIS A 51 1.73 14.84 2.80
N HIS A 52 1.17 14.59 1.61
CA HIS A 52 -0.25 14.86 1.36
C HIS A 52 -1.15 14.07 2.29
N VAL A 53 -0.85 12.77 2.48
CA VAL A 53 -1.63 11.90 3.36
C VAL A 53 -1.58 12.40 4.81
N LEU A 54 -0.38 12.67 5.32
CA LEU A 54 -0.19 13.22 6.67
C LEU A 54 -0.90 14.57 6.84
N ALA A 55 -0.79 15.48 5.86
CA ALA A 55 -1.44 16.78 5.94
C ALA A 55 -2.96 16.66 6.06
N VAL A 56 -3.58 15.81 5.23
CA VAL A 56 -5.04 15.57 5.26
C VAL A 56 -5.47 14.94 6.59
N GLU A 57 -4.73 13.97 7.13
CA GLU A 57 -5.06 13.34 8.41
C GLU A 57 -4.99 14.31 9.59
N HIS A 58 -4.06 15.27 9.55
CA HIS A 58 -3.86 16.28 10.59
C HIS A 58 -4.63 17.58 10.32
N GLY A 59 -5.52 17.61 9.32
CA GLY A 59 -6.37 18.76 9.01
C GLY A 59 -5.63 19.97 8.44
N ILE A 60 -4.42 19.76 7.92
CA ILE A 60 -3.62 20.79 7.25
C ILE A 60 -4.10 20.90 5.80
N SER A 61 -4.47 22.12 5.41
CA SER A 61 -4.87 22.39 4.03
C SER A 61 -3.66 22.28 3.09
N THR A 62 -3.82 21.50 2.01
CA THR A 62 -2.80 21.30 0.97
C THR A 62 -2.57 22.53 0.07
N TYR A 63 -3.30 23.62 0.31
CA TYR A 63 -3.11 24.91 -0.35
C TYR A 63 -2.57 25.98 0.62
N SER A 64 -1.96 25.56 1.73
CA SER A 64 -1.45 26.46 2.76
C SER A 64 0.08 26.53 2.73
N TYR A 65 0.64 27.68 3.10
CA TYR A 65 2.07 27.82 3.34
C TYR A 65 2.60 26.86 4.43
N LEU A 66 1.75 26.44 5.36
CA LEU A 66 2.12 25.45 6.37
C LEU A 66 2.44 24.10 5.70
N TYR A 67 1.62 23.71 4.71
CA TYR A 67 1.84 22.51 3.91
C TYR A 67 3.09 22.63 3.04
N GLU A 68 3.33 23.78 2.40
CA GLU A 68 4.55 24.00 1.61
C GLU A 68 5.83 23.86 2.44
N VAL A 69 5.82 24.34 3.69
CA VAL A 69 6.95 24.15 4.62
C VAL A 69 7.07 22.70 5.07
N MET A 70 5.95 22.01 5.29
CA MET A 70 5.95 20.59 5.63
C MET A 70 6.52 19.72 4.48
N GLU A 71 6.24 20.05 3.20
CA GLU A 71 6.66 19.25 2.04
C GLU A 71 8.18 19.17 1.84
N VAL A 72 8.95 20.12 2.37
CA VAL A 72 10.41 20.13 2.24
C VAL A 72 11.12 19.39 3.38
N GLU A 73 10.38 18.99 4.40
CA GLU A 73 10.92 18.32 5.59
C GLU A 73 10.83 16.80 5.41
N GLU A 74 11.79 16.09 5.98
CA GLU A 74 11.86 14.64 5.86
C GLU A 74 10.81 13.98 6.78
N ILE A 75 10.18 12.92 6.27
CA ILE A 75 9.32 12.07 7.08
C ILE A 75 10.20 10.94 7.60
N GLU A 76 10.23 10.78 8.92
CA GLU A 76 10.84 9.64 9.58
C GLU A 76 9.83 8.49 9.64
N PHE A 77 10.27 7.30 9.27
CA PHE A 77 9.44 6.11 9.26
C PHE A 77 9.95 5.04 10.22
N ASP A 78 9.04 4.41 10.96
CA ASP A 78 9.36 3.26 11.78
C ASP A 78 8.21 2.23 11.87
N ASN A 79 8.43 1.16 12.63
CA ASN A 79 7.45 0.11 12.93
C ASN A 79 6.68 -0.44 11.70
N PRO A 80 7.38 -0.78 10.58
CA PRO A 80 6.69 -1.32 9.41
C PRO A 80 6.09 -2.70 9.71
N LYS A 81 4.92 -2.97 9.13
CA LYS A 81 4.20 -4.25 9.26
C LYS A 81 3.79 -4.79 7.90
N GLY A 82 3.71 -6.12 7.82
CA GLY A 82 3.37 -6.82 6.58
C GLY A 82 4.45 -6.64 5.52
N LEU A 83 4.02 -6.43 4.28
CA LEU A 83 4.89 -6.20 3.12
C LEU A 83 5.76 -4.95 3.29
N ALA A 84 5.30 -3.94 4.04
CA ALA A 84 6.03 -2.69 4.25
C ALA A 84 7.44 -2.87 4.86
N VAL A 85 7.67 -3.97 5.60
CA VAL A 85 8.99 -4.30 6.18
C VAL A 85 10.07 -4.43 5.11
N GLN A 86 9.69 -4.87 3.91
CA GLN A 86 10.61 -5.08 2.80
C GLN A 86 10.92 -3.79 2.04
N PHE A 87 10.20 -2.71 2.31
CA PHE A 87 10.29 -1.44 1.59
C PHE A 87 10.78 -0.29 2.47
N LEU A 88 11.07 -0.53 3.75
CA LEU A 88 11.75 0.44 4.62
C LEU A 88 13.25 0.14 4.68
N HIS A 89 14.06 1.04 4.14
CA HIS A 89 15.52 0.91 4.10
C HIS A 89 16.19 2.19 4.56
N ASP A 90 17.06 2.10 5.58
CA ASP A 90 17.81 3.24 6.12
C ASP A 90 16.93 4.47 6.43
N GLY A 91 15.72 4.25 6.95
CA GLY A 91 14.74 5.30 7.27
C GLY A 91 13.93 5.81 6.08
N VAL A 92 14.23 5.36 4.86
CA VAL A 92 13.52 5.74 3.63
C VAL A 92 12.53 4.65 3.25
N PHE A 93 11.26 5.03 3.10
CA PHE A 93 10.21 4.14 2.64
C PHE A 93 10.01 4.21 1.13
N ASP A 94 10.22 3.10 0.42
CA ASP A 94 9.98 2.95 -1.01
C ASP A 94 8.49 2.68 -1.29
N LEU A 95 7.70 3.76 -1.33
CA LEU A 95 6.27 3.70 -1.61
C LEU A 95 5.97 3.15 -3.01
N GLU A 96 6.78 3.48 -4.01
CA GLU A 96 6.57 3.06 -5.40
C GLU A 96 6.77 1.55 -5.53
N GLY A 97 7.88 1.03 -4.99
CA GLY A 97 8.16 -0.40 -4.93
C GLY A 97 7.08 -1.15 -4.15
N PHE A 98 6.64 -0.61 -3.01
CA PHE A 98 5.55 -1.20 -2.22
C PHE A 98 4.25 -1.26 -3.03
N ALA A 99 3.86 -0.18 -3.71
CA ALA A 99 2.64 -0.11 -4.50
C ALA A 99 2.66 -1.10 -5.68
N ALA A 100 3.79 -1.21 -6.38
CA ALA A 100 3.97 -2.16 -7.47
C ALA A 100 3.84 -3.61 -6.98
N GLN A 101 4.57 -3.98 -5.92
CA GLN A 101 4.56 -5.33 -5.37
C GLN A 101 3.19 -5.71 -4.79
N ARG A 102 2.49 -4.77 -4.15
CA ARG A 102 1.12 -4.97 -3.65
C ARG A 102 0.15 -5.21 -4.82
N GLY A 103 0.26 -4.41 -5.88
CA GLY A 103 -0.55 -4.56 -7.10
C GLY A 103 -0.38 -5.95 -7.73
N ASP A 104 0.86 -6.42 -7.85
CA ASP A 104 1.15 -7.76 -8.36
C ASP A 104 0.55 -8.87 -7.48
N SER A 105 0.68 -8.76 -6.16
CA SER A 105 0.07 -9.72 -5.23
C SER A 105 -1.46 -9.75 -5.33
N GLN A 106 -2.11 -8.58 -5.38
CA GLN A 106 -3.57 -8.51 -5.52
C GLN A 106 -4.07 -9.06 -6.86
N MET A 107 -3.35 -8.78 -7.94
CA MET A 107 -3.64 -9.37 -9.26
C MET A 107 -3.56 -10.89 -9.16
N LEU A 108 -2.48 -11.45 -8.61
CA LEU A 108 -2.30 -12.90 -8.50
C LEU A 108 -3.38 -13.55 -7.62
N ASP A 109 -3.74 -12.93 -6.49
CA ASP A 109 -4.82 -13.42 -5.63
C ASP A 109 -6.17 -13.44 -6.36
N SER A 110 -6.45 -12.39 -7.14
CA SER A 110 -7.66 -12.30 -7.97
C SER A 110 -7.68 -13.38 -9.06
N LEU A 111 -6.55 -13.59 -9.75
CA LEU A 111 -6.42 -14.65 -10.75
C LEU A 111 -6.57 -16.04 -10.12
N GLN A 112 -6.01 -16.28 -8.94
CA GLN A 112 -6.16 -17.51 -8.17
C GLN A 112 -7.63 -17.76 -7.80
N ALA A 113 -8.35 -16.74 -7.34
CA ALA A 113 -9.77 -16.85 -6.99
C ALA A 113 -10.64 -17.17 -8.23
N ILE A 114 -10.34 -16.56 -9.38
CA ILE A 114 -11.02 -16.85 -10.65
C ILE A 114 -10.73 -18.28 -11.10
N ALA A 115 -9.46 -18.72 -11.08
CA ALA A 115 -9.08 -20.07 -11.47
C ALA A 115 -9.73 -21.15 -10.59
N LEU A 116 -9.85 -20.89 -9.29
CA LEU A 116 -10.60 -21.77 -8.38
C LEU A 116 -12.08 -21.81 -8.73
N ARG A 117 -12.72 -20.65 -8.90
CA ARG A 117 -14.17 -20.54 -9.14
C ARG A 117 -14.60 -21.13 -10.47
N GLU A 118 -13.88 -20.81 -11.54
CA GLU A 118 -14.28 -21.16 -12.92
C GLU A 118 -13.70 -22.50 -13.39
N MET A 119 -12.55 -22.91 -12.86
CA MET A 119 -11.81 -24.09 -13.35
C MET A 119 -11.53 -25.14 -12.27
N GLY A 120 -11.88 -24.87 -10.99
CA GLY A 120 -11.59 -25.78 -9.88
C GLY A 120 -10.10 -25.91 -9.56
N ILE A 121 -9.27 -24.93 -9.95
CA ILE A 121 -7.81 -24.98 -9.72
C ILE A 121 -7.49 -24.33 -8.37
N GLU A 122 -7.11 -25.16 -7.39
CA GLU A 122 -6.78 -24.72 -6.03
C GLU A 122 -5.45 -23.97 -5.94
N ASN A 123 -4.49 -24.27 -6.82
CA ASN A 123 -3.17 -23.64 -6.81
C ASN A 123 -2.67 -23.36 -8.23
N LEU A 124 -2.69 -22.09 -8.61
CA LEU A 124 -2.30 -21.60 -9.92
C LEU A 124 -0.80 -21.74 -10.17
N GLU A 125 0.04 -21.79 -9.13
CA GLU A 125 1.49 -22.03 -9.25
C GLU A 125 1.81 -23.42 -9.83
N GLN A 126 0.90 -24.39 -9.66
CA GLN A 126 1.05 -25.73 -10.25
C GLN A 126 0.76 -25.74 -11.76
N HIS A 127 0.22 -24.65 -12.30
CA HIS A 127 -0.15 -24.50 -13.70
C HIS A 127 0.55 -23.29 -14.34
N PRO A 128 1.89 -23.29 -14.47
CA PRO A 128 2.67 -22.10 -14.86
C PRO A 128 2.31 -21.53 -16.24
N LYS A 129 1.93 -22.39 -17.19
CA LYS A 129 1.47 -21.93 -18.52
C LYS A 129 0.14 -21.20 -18.45
N LEU A 130 -0.80 -21.68 -17.62
CA LEU A 130 -2.09 -21.04 -17.42
C LEU A 130 -1.92 -19.72 -16.66
N LYS A 131 -1.12 -19.73 -15.57
CA LYS A 131 -0.73 -18.52 -14.84
C LYS A 131 -0.20 -17.46 -15.80
N SER A 132 0.77 -17.83 -16.64
CA SER A 132 1.35 -16.91 -17.62
C SER A 132 0.32 -16.39 -18.62
N ALA A 133 -0.58 -17.23 -19.14
CA ALA A 133 -1.62 -16.81 -20.07
C ALA A 133 -2.62 -15.83 -19.43
N LEU A 134 -3.00 -16.05 -18.17
CA LEU A 134 -3.91 -15.16 -17.44
C LEU A 134 -3.26 -13.80 -17.14
N ILE A 135 -1.99 -13.79 -16.73
CA ILE A 135 -1.24 -12.55 -16.53
C ILE A 135 -1.16 -11.76 -17.84
N GLN A 136 -0.80 -12.42 -18.95
CA GLN A 136 -0.75 -11.77 -20.27
C GLN A 136 -2.11 -11.20 -20.71
N ALA A 137 -3.20 -11.94 -20.48
CA ALA A 137 -4.54 -11.49 -20.82
C ALA A 137 -4.98 -10.27 -19.97
N TYR A 138 -4.63 -10.26 -18.68
CA TYR A 138 -4.87 -9.12 -17.80
C TYR A 138 -4.09 -7.87 -18.25
N GLN A 139 -2.79 -8.02 -18.51
CA GLN A 139 -1.92 -6.94 -18.99
C GLN A 139 -2.43 -6.37 -20.32
N LEU A 140 -2.81 -7.23 -21.26
CA LEU A 140 -3.39 -6.81 -22.54
C LEU A 140 -4.68 -5.98 -22.34
N GLY A 141 -5.46 -6.27 -21.31
CA GLY A 141 -6.67 -5.52 -20.98
C GLY A 141 -6.41 -4.17 -20.31
N MET A 142 -5.24 -3.96 -19.71
CA MET A 142 -4.83 -2.67 -19.14
C MET A 142 -4.21 -1.73 -20.18
N GLU A 143 -3.61 -2.28 -21.23
CA GLU A 143 -3.02 -1.53 -22.35
C GLU A 143 -4.05 -1.05 -23.39
N ALA A 144 -5.31 -1.49 -23.28
CA ALA A 144 -6.41 -1.25 -24.23
C ALA A 144 -7.35 -0.11 -23.79
#